data_AF-A0A117KNY8-F1
#
_entry.id   AF-A0A117KNY8-F1
#
_cell.length_a   1.000
_cell.length_b   1.000
_cell.length_c   1.000
_cell.angle_alpha   90.00
_cell.angle_beta   90.00
_cell.angle_gamma   90.00
#
_symmetry.space_group_name_H-M   'P 1'
#
loop_
_entity.id
_entity.type
_entity.pdbx_description
1 polymer ?
#
loop_
_entity_poly.entity_id
_entity_poly.type
_entity_poly.pdbx_seq_one_letter_code
_entity_poly.pdbx_strand_id
1 'polypeptide(L)'
;EHPSLQLPNTGDKIQYITPGHLTPDFLELANIFIYLPEIKYFPSFFGPILARIKTLHFPSLPRSQDSIWLLASKKGLLTLELTWAFQEVGLKVRLIEEEDEPNLLALLTQERPKLALSLNAWGLDSWGKIQFLLQERKIPLLCWLLDNPFNVLSKFRGHFFKNLYFLLTDPFFLPWLQKKGLENLFFLPLASCPQIFAHSTPLKEYQSQLLFISRSTFPGYHQYFAGLSLDQEIIKAGKEELARKKRPDLSWLSQKREITLSQARYLNYQIHHLNLLYRQSMLQHIGQKQELKIVGDSNWKRYVDIPLLPPVDYYTQLKNVYKSASFVLNLTNFLLPFSLNQRHFDVWLSDSFLLTDYTPGLKIFPQEIIDHFSFNTPSELDKKINILEKDSRLKNDIKNFCKQEILQKHTYKHRVAHILNLVELFS
;
A
#
# COMPACT_ATOMS: atom_id res chain seq x y z
N GLU A 1 23.96 -31.15 -31.88
CA GLU A 1 25.06 -31.06 -32.87
C GLU A 1 25.28 -29.61 -33.23
N HIS A 2 26.51 -29.12 -33.05
CA HIS A 2 26.92 -27.76 -33.41
C HIS A 2 26.90 -27.58 -34.93
N PRO A 3 26.34 -26.48 -35.45
CA PRO A 3 26.83 -25.92 -36.70
C PRO A 3 27.96 -24.95 -36.38
N SER A 4 29.19 -25.38 -36.62
CA SER A 4 30.35 -24.50 -36.77
C SER A 4 30.11 -23.60 -37.98
N LEU A 5 29.62 -22.38 -37.74
CA LEU A 5 29.55 -21.34 -38.76
C LEU A 5 30.88 -20.58 -38.76
N GLN A 6 31.74 -20.90 -39.72
CA GLN A 6 32.85 -20.03 -40.11
C GLN A 6 32.26 -18.69 -40.56
N LEU A 7 32.52 -17.64 -39.77
CA LEU A 7 32.06 -16.29 -40.07
C LEU A 7 32.87 -15.73 -41.25
N PRO A 8 32.22 -15.20 -42.31
CA PRO A 8 32.94 -14.78 -43.50
C PRO A 8 33.70 -13.48 -43.27
N ASN A 9 34.98 -13.51 -43.64
CA ASN A 9 35.90 -12.37 -43.65
C ASN A 9 35.41 -11.27 -44.60
N THR A 10 35.26 -10.04 -44.11
CA THR A 10 34.87 -8.85 -44.87
C THR A 10 35.16 -7.66 -43.96
N GLY A 11 36.04 -6.75 -44.41
CA GLY A 11 36.29 -5.47 -43.75
C GLY A 11 34.98 -4.72 -43.47
N ASP A 12 34.95 -4.02 -42.33
CA ASP A 12 33.88 -3.14 -41.85
C ASP A 12 32.47 -3.74 -41.78
N LYS A 13 32.32 -4.93 -41.17
CA LYS A 13 31.03 -5.61 -40.97
C LYS A 13 30.30 -5.18 -39.69
N ILE A 14 29.28 -4.34 -39.84
CA ILE A 14 28.22 -4.21 -38.83
C ILE A 14 27.41 -5.51 -38.83
N GLN A 15 27.32 -6.19 -37.69
CA GLN A 15 26.53 -7.41 -37.52
C GLN A 15 25.42 -7.19 -36.49
N TYR A 16 24.21 -7.65 -36.81
CA TYR A 16 23.09 -7.64 -35.88
C TYR A 16 23.12 -8.90 -35.02
N ILE A 17 23.16 -8.70 -33.70
CA ILE A 17 23.23 -9.79 -32.72
C ILE A 17 21.95 -9.76 -31.87
N THR A 18 21.31 -10.92 -31.69
CA THR A 18 20.17 -11.05 -30.78
C THR A 18 20.62 -11.07 -29.32
N PRO A 19 19.85 -10.54 -28.36
CA PRO A 19 20.25 -10.45 -26.95
C PRO A 19 20.69 -11.78 -26.30
N GLY A 20 20.16 -12.92 -26.78
CA GLY A 20 20.57 -14.25 -26.30
C GLY A 20 22.02 -14.63 -26.58
N HIS A 21 22.67 -13.99 -27.56
CA HIS A 21 24.08 -14.22 -27.90
C HIS A 21 25.04 -13.29 -27.16
N LEU A 22 24.53 -12.38 -26.32
CA LEU A 22 25.34 -11.56 -25.42
C LEU A 22 25.71 -12.39 -24.17
N THR A 23 26.59 -13.37 -24.37
CA THR A 23 27.16 -14.19 -23.29
C THR A 23 28.17 -13.39 -22.48
N PRO A 24 28.46 -13.78 -21.22
CA PRO A 24 29.51 -13.14 -20.45
C PRO A 24 30.84 -13.07 -21.21
N ASP A 25 31.34 -14.20 -21.72
CA ASP A 25 32.60 -14.29 -22.47
C ASP A 25 32.63 -13.35 -23.69
N PHE A 26 31.49 -13.22 -24.41
CA PHE A 26 31.39 -12.30 -25.54
C PHE A 26 31.49 -10.84 -25.08
N LEU A 27 30.79 -10.50 -24.00
CA LEU A 27 30.78 -9.15 -23.45
C LEU A 27 32.14 -8.75 -22.85
N GLU A 28 32.90 -9.69 -22.28
CA GLU A 28 34.25 -9.44 -21.75
C GLU A 28 35.24 -9.02 -22.83
N LEU A 29 35.05 -9.47 -24.07
CA LEU A 29 35.91 -9.19 -25.20
C LEU A 29 35.46 -7.96 -26.02
N ALA A 30 34.33 -7.35 -25.67
CA ALA A 30 33.68 -6.31 -26.46
C ALA A 30 33.91 -4.89 -25.92
N ASN A 31 34.13 -3.93 -26.83
CA ASN A 31 33.94 -2.51 -26.52
C ASN A 31 32.46 -2.16 -26.67
N ILE A 32 31.83 -1.74 -25.58
CA ILE A 32 30.39 -1.54 -25.53
C ILE A 32 30.06 -0.05 -25.69
N PHE A 33 29.38 0.28 -26.80
CA PHE A 33 28.83 1.60 -27.05
C PHE A 33 27.31 1.57 -26.91
N ILE A 34 26.76 2.44 -26.07
CA ILE A 34 25.33 2.45 -25.76
C ILE A 34 24.73 3.78 -26.18
N TYR A 35 23.72 3.73 -27.06
CA TYR A 35 22.91 4.88 -27.40
C TYR A 35 21.82 5.11 -26.33
N LEU A 36 22.11 5.99 -25.38
CA LEU A 36 21.28 6.21 -24.19
C LEU A 36 19.79 6.57 -24.46
N PRO A 37 19.43 7.32 -25.52
CA PRO A 37 18.02 7.65 -25.78
C PRO A 37 17.11 6.43 -25.99
N GLU A 38 17.58 5.39 -26.67
CA GLU A 38 16.81 4.17 -26.95
C GLU A 38 16.41 3.39 -25.71
N ILE A 39 17.21 3.49 -24.64
CA ILE A 39 16.91 2.86 -23.34
C ILE A 39 15.56 3.35 -22.79
N LYS A 40 15.24 4.63 -22.99
CA LYS A 40 13.96 5.20 -22.55
C LYS A 40 12.82 4.81 -23.49
N TYR A 41 13.07 4.65 -24.79
CA TYR A 41 12.01 4.27 -25.72
C TYR A 41 11.64 2.80 -25.61
N PHE A 42 12.62 1.93 -25.36
CA PHE A 42 12.44 0.47 -25.30
C PHE A 42 13.05 -0.14 -24.03
N PRO A 43 12.60 0.28 -22.82
CA PRO A 43 13.19 -0.17 -21.56
C PRO A 43 13.09 -1.69 -21.37
N SER A 44 12.02 -2.32 -21.86
CA SER A 44 11.84 -3.76 -21.77
C SER A 44 12.80 -4.57 -22.65
N PHE A 45 13.36 -3.96 -23.69
CA PHE A 45 14.35 -4.61 -24.55
C PHE A 45 15.77 -4.34 -24.04
N PHE A 46 16.13 -3.07 -23.83
CA PHE A 46 17.49 -2.69 -23.44
C PHE A 46 17.79 -2.93 -21.95
N GLY A 47 16.79 -2.84 -21.08
CA GLY A 47 16.97 -2.97 -19.63
C GLY A 47 17.68 -4.26 -19.20
N PRO A 48 17.22 -5.46 -19.62
CA PRO A 48 17.90 -6.71 -19.32
C PRO A 48 19.34 -6.78 -19.85
N ILE A 49 19.58 -6.25 -21.06
CA ILE A 49 20.91 -6.22 -21.67
C ILE A 49 21.87 -5.36 -20.83
N LEU A 50 21.42 -4.18 -20.43
CA LEU A 50 22.21 -3.26 -19.62
C LEU A 50 22.48 -3.81 -18.22
N ALA A 51 21.50 -4.48 -17.62
CA ALA A 51 21.68 -5.14 -16.34
C ALA A 51 22.76 -6.23 -16.41
N ARG A 52 22.74 -7.05 -17.47
CA ARG A 52 23.79 -8.06 -17.72
C ARG A 52 25.16 -7.43 -17.88
N ILE A 53 25.29 -6.40 -18.73
CA ILE A 53 26.55 -5.68 -18.94
C ILE A 53 27.09 -5.11 -17.62
N LYS A 54 26.23 -4.44 -16.84
CA LYS A 54 26.63 -3.80 -15.57
C LYS A 54 27.02 -4.78 -14.48
N THR A 55 26.51 -6.01 -14.55
CA THR A 55 26.75 -7.05 -13.53
C THR A 55 27.72 -8.13 -14.01
N LEU A 56 28.34 -7.95 -15.18
CA LEU A 56 29.20 -8.94 -15.84
C LEU A 56 30.30 -9.46 -14.92
N HIS A 57 31.00 -8.56 -14.22
CA HIS A 57 32.12 -8.90 -13.34
C HIS A 57 31.71 -9.06 -11.87
N PHE A 58 30.41 -9.15 -11.58
CA PHE A 58 29.98 -9.29 -10.19
C PHE A 58 30.27 -10.71 -9.71
N PRO A 59 30.71 -10.88 -8.45
CA PRO A 59 30.97 -12.21 -7.90
C PRO A 59 29.70 -13.07 -7.94
N SER A 60 29.85 -14.38 -8.13
CA SER A 60 28.75 -15.31 -7.96
C SER A 60 28.48 -15.49 -6.47
N LEU A 61 27.42 -14.85 -5.97
CA LEU A 61 27.05 -14.90 -4.56
C LEU A 61 25.90 -15.90 -4.34
N PRO A 62 25.99 -16.77 -3.32
CA PRO A 62 24.83 -17.58 -2.93
C PRO A 62 23.70 -16.66 -2.46
N ARG A 63 22.45 -17.05 -2.71
CA ARG A 63 21.30 -16.32 -2.18
C ARG A 63 21.28 -16.49 -0.66
N SER A 64 21.33 -15.37 0.07
CA SER A 64 21.22 -15.35 1.52
C SER A 64 19.90 -16.01 1.95
N GLN A 65 19.96 -16.74 3.06
CA GLN A 65 18.79 -17.31 3.73
C GLN A 65 18.35 -16.47 4.93
N ASP A 66 19.18 -15.52 5.36
CA ASP A 66 19.04 -14.76 6.59
C ASP A 66 18.87 -13.25 6.37
N SER A 67 18.85 -12.76 5.13
CA SER A 67 18.70 -11.32 4.84
C SER A 67 17.66 -11.00 3.76
N ILE A 68 16.99 -9.86 3.92
CA ILE A 68 16.08 -9.27 2.94
C ILE A 68 16.39 -7.79 2.73
N TRP A 69 16.04 -7.28 1.56
CA TRP A 69 16.02 -5.85 1.27
C TRP A 69 14.60 -5.32 1.42
N LEU A 70 14.43 -4.31 2.25
CA LEU A 70 13.18 -3.55 2.37
C LEU A 70 13.40 -2.22 1.67
N LEU A 71 12.76 -2.03 0.52
CA LEU A 71 12.81 -0.80 -0.24
C LEU A 71 11.65 0.09 0.25
N ALA A 72 11.97 1.02 1.15
CA ALA A 72 11.00 1.87 1.83
C ALA A 72 11.68 3.11 2.43
N SER A 73 10.90 4.13 2.78
CA SER A 73 11.41 5.27 3.56
C SER A 73 11.54 4.90 5.04
N LYS A 74 12.63 5.30 5.71
CA LYS A 74 12.80 5.12 7.16
C LYS A 74 11.70 5.78 8.00
N LYS A 75 11.14 6.88 7.50
CA LYS A 75 10.03 7.61 8.15
C LYS A 75 8.65 7.14 7.68
N GLY A 76 8.60 6.19 6.75
CA GLY A 76 7.37 5.61 6.26
C GLY A 76 6.66 4.77 7.32
N LEU A 77 5.34 4.71 7.23
CA LEU A 77 4.57 3.70 7.95
C LEU A 77 4.92 2.31 7.40
N LEU A 78 4.83 1.28 8.26
CA LEU A 78 5.17 -0.12 7.99
C LEU A 78 6.66 -0.44 7.92
N THR A 79 7.54 0.55 7.78
CA THR A 79 8.99 0.27 7.76
C THR A 79 9.45 -0.36 9.07
N LEU A 80 9.02 0.18 10.21
CA LEU A 80 9.38 -0.34 11.53
C LEU A 80 8.70 -1.68 11.81
N GLU A 81 7.40 -1.76 11.53
CA GLU A 81 6.56 -2.93 11.77
C GLU A 81 7.04 -4.14 10.98
N LEU A 82 7.39 -3.94 9.70
CA LEU A 82 7.96 -5.00 8.87
C LEU A 82 9.39 -5.35 9.28
N THR A 83 10.20 -4.36 9.69
CA THR A 83 11.53 -4.63 10.22
C THR A 83 11.46 -5.58 11.41
N TRP A 84 10.59 -5.30 12.38
CA TRP A 84 10.37 -6.19 13.52
C TRP A 84 9.79 -7.54 13.10
N ALA A 85 8.78 -7.57 12.24
CA ALA A 85 8.16 -8.81 11.79
C ALA A 85 9.14 -9.75 11.05
N PHE A 86 10.05 -9.20 10.23
CA PHE A 86 11.12 -9.98 9.60
C PHE A 86 12.16 -10.46 10.62
N GLN A 87 12.55 -9.62 11.58
CA GLN A 87 13.47 -10.00 12.65
C GLN A 87 12.90 -11.12 13.54
N GLU A 88 11.59 -11.11 13.81
CA GLU A 88 10.91 -12.17 14.58
C GLU A 88 10.92 -13.54 13.89
N VAL A 89 11.06 -13.58 12.56
CA VAL A 89 11.23 -14.83 11.80
C VAL A 89 12.70 -15.11 11.48
N GLY A 90 13.63 -14.42 12.15
CA GLY A 90 15.08 -14.67 12.05
C GLY A 90 15.77 -14.00 10.85
N LEU A 91 15.12 -13.04 10.18
CA LEU A 91 15.68 -12.36 9.01
C LEU A 91 16.24 -10.98 9.37
N LYS A 92 17.45 -10.69 8.90
CA LYS A 92 18.08 -9.38 8.92
C LYS A 92 17.48 -8.52 7.82
N VAL A 93 17.13 -7.28 8.16
CA VAL A 93 16.54 -6.33 7.22
C VAL A 93 17.56 -5.26 6.87
N ARG A 94 17.86 -5.13 5.57
CA ARG A 94 18.54 -3.95 5.04
C ARG A 94 17.51 -3.00 4.45
N LEU A 95 17.44 -1.79 4.98
CA LEU A 95 16.60 -0.74 4.43
C LEU A 95 17.30 -0.07 3.25
N ILE A 96 16.60 0.07 2.13
CA ILE A 96 17.03 0.78 0.93
C ILE A 96 16.10 1.99 0.73
N GLU A 97 16.59 3.19 1.03
CA GLU A 97 15.76 4.40 1.08
C GLU A 97 15.72 5.19 -0.23
N GLU A 98 16.66 4.97 -1.13
CA GLU A 98 16.82 5.80 -2.33
C GLU A 98 16.84 4.93 -3.60
N GLU A 99 16.36 5.51 -4.70
CA GLU A 99 16.46 4.97 -6.05
C GLU A 99 17.86 5.27 -6.63
N ASP A 100 18.91 4.95 -5.88
CA ASP A 100 20.30 5.22 -6.27
C ASP A 100 20.96 3.98 -6.89
N GLU A 101 21.03 3.98 -8.21
CA GLU A 101 21.55 2.85 -8.99
C GLU A 101 23.02 2.53 -8.65
N PRO A 102 23.98 3.50 -8.60
CA PRO A 102 25.34 3.27 -8.12
C PRO A 102 25.44 2.55 -6.76
N ASN A 103 24.69 3.01 -5.75
CA ASN A 103 24.69 2.39 -4.44
C ASN A 103 24.13 0.97 -4.49
N LEU A 104 23.04 0.76 -5.23
CA LEU A 104 22.47 -0.58 -5.43
C LEU A 104 23.47 -1.52 -6.11
N LEU A 105 24.18 -1.05 -7.15
CA LEU A 105 25.24 -1.83 -7.81
C LEU A 105 26.34 -2.21 -6.82
N ALA A 106 26.78 -1.27 -5.97
CA ALA A 106 27.78 -1.54 -4.94
C ALA A 106 27.30 -2.55 -3.88
N LEU A 107 26.00 -2.58 -3.56
CA LEU A 107 25.42 -3.58 -2.66
C LEU A 107 25.32 -4.96 -3.32
N LEU A 108 24.95 -5.00 -4.61
CA LEU A 108 24.82 -6.24 -5.38
C LEU A 108 26.15 -6.98 -5.61
N THR A 109 27.30 -6.32 -5.43
CA THR A 109 28.62 -6.97 -5.42
C THR A 109 28.95 -7.61 -4.07
N GLN A 110 28.26 -7.22 -2.99
CA GLN A 110 28.55 -7.65 -1.62
C GLN A 110 27.59 -8.72 -1.13
N GLU A 111 26.32 -8.65 -1.54
CA GLU A 111 25.29 -9.56 -1.05
C GLU A 111 24.21 -9.85 -2.10
N ARG A 112 23.50 -10.95 -1.89
CA ARG A 112 22.34 -11.37 -2.69
C ARG A 112 21.22 -11.76 -1.72
N PRO A 113 20.26 -10.88 -1.40
CA PRO A 113 19.24 -11.13 -0.39
C PRO A 113 18.27 -12.24 -0.80
N LYS A 114 17.57 -12.81 0.19
CA LYS A 114 16.47 -13.78 -0.02
C LYS A 114 15.34 -13.17 -0.84
N LEU A 115 15.04 -11.89 -0.61
CA LEU A 115 13.93 -11.13 -1.19
C LEU A 115 14.27 -9.63 -1.19
N ALA A 116 13.84 -8.91 -2.23
CA ALA A 116 13.60 -7.47 -2.20
C ALA A 116 12.09 -7.19 -2.10
N LEU A 117 11.66 -6.53 -1.03
CA LEU A 117 10.27 -6.11 -0.83
C LEU A 117 10.16 -4.59 -0.95
N SER A 118 9.40 -4.11 -1.92
CA SER A 118 9.14 -2.69 -2.13
C SER A 118 7.76 -2.29 -1.60
N LEU A 119 7.68 -1.18 -0.86
CA LEU A 119 6.41 -0.61 -0.40
C LEU A 119 5.99 0.54 -1.33
N ASN A 120 4.82 0.46 -1.96
CA ASN A 120 4.33 1.46 -2.92
C ASN A 120 5.37 1.81 -4.02
N ALA A 121 6.06 0.79 -4.54
CA ALA A 121 7.13 0.92 -5.53
C ALA A 121 8.31 1.81 -5.09
N TRP A 122 8.53 2.01 -3.79
CA TRP A 122 9.70 2.71 -3.30
C TRP A 122 10.99 1.97 -3.70
N GLY A 123 12.04 2.71 -4.03
CA GLY A 123 13.31 2.16 -4.48
C GLY A 123 13.28 1.59 -5.91
N LEU A 124 12.18 1.74 -6.65
CA LEU A 124 12.08 1.34 -8.06
C LEU A 124 11.98 2.56 -8.96
N ASP A 125 12.83 2.63 -9.99
CA ASP A 125 12.83 3.75 -10.92
C ASP A 125 11.73 3.64 -11.99
N SER A 126 11.40 4.77 -12.60
CA SER A 126 10.36 4.87 -13.63
C SER A 126 10.60 4.04 -14.90
N TRP A 127 11.82 3.60 -15.19
CA TRP A 127 12.17 2.87 -16.42
C TRP A 127 12.59 1.41 -16.16
N GLY A 128 12.54 0.96 -14.90
CA GLY A 128 12.77 -0.44 -14.52
C GLY A 128 14.23 -0.86 -14.41
N LYS A 129 15.19 0.07 -14.44
CA LYS A 129 16.63 -0.23 -14.29
C LYS A 129 16.91 -1.05 -13.03
N ILE A 130 16.37 -0.63 -11.89
CA ILE A 130 16.55 -1.32 -10.61
C ILE A 130 15.93 -2.71 -10.66
N GLN A 131 14.73 -2.84 -11.22
CA GLN A 131 14.08 -4.14 -11.42
C GLN A 131 14.95 -5.07 -12.27
N PHE A 132 15.48 -4.60 -13.42
CA PHE A 132 16.28 -5.44 -14.30
C PHE A 132 17.59 -5.89 -13.64
N LEU A 133 18.21 -5.04 -12.81
CA LEU A 133 19.38 -5.43 -12.02
C LEU A 133 19.05 -6.54 -11.03
N LEU A 134 17.94 -6.42 -10.29
CA LEU A 134 17.50 -7.47 -9.36
C LEU A 134 17.16 -8.78 -10.09
N GLN A 135 16.51 -8.68 -11.25
CA GLN A 135 16.17 -9.83 -12.10
C GLN A 135 17.41 -10.54 -12.64
N GLU A 136 18.40 -9.80 -13.16
CA GLU A 136 19.66 -10.38 -13.65
C GLU A 136 20.42 -11.09 -12.52
N ARG A 137 20.38 -10.52 -11.31
CA ARG A 137 20.96 -11.15 -10.11
C ARG A 137 20.06 -12.21 -9.48
N LYS A 138 18.94 -12.55 -10.12
CA LYS A 138 17.97 -13.57 -9.70
C LYS A 138 17.56 -13.36 -8.22
N ILE A 139 17.27 -12.11 -7.86
CA ILE A 139 16.71 -11.71 -6.57
C ILE A 139 15.20 -11.54 -6.76
N PRO A 140 14.35 -12.29 -6.02
CA PRO A 140 12.90 -12.10 -6.06
C PRO A 140 12.53 -10.67 -5.66
N LEU A 141 11.62 -10.05 -6.40
CA LEU A 141 11.11 -8.70 -6.14
C LEU A 141 9.58 -8.73 -6.02
N LEU A 142 9.07 -8.36 -4.84
CA LEU A 142 7.65 -8.17 -4.58
C LEU A 142 7.37 -6.68 -4.30
N CYS A 143 6.25 -6.16 -4.78
CA CYS A 143 5.81 -4.79 -4.55
C CYS A 143 4.46 -4.78 -3.83
N TRP A 144 4.44 -4.33 -2.57
CA TRP A 144 3.22 -4.19 -1.80
C TRP A 144 2.59 -2.81 -2.03
N LEU A 145 1.45 -2.80 -2.73
CA LEU A 145 0.64 -1.61 -2.98
C LEU A 145 -0.30 -1.36 -1.80
N LEU A 146 0.13 -0.44 -0.94
CA LEU A 146 -0.56 0.01 0.27
C LEU A 146 -1.52 1.19 -0.01
N ASP A 147 -1.31 1.88 -1.14
CA ASP A 147 -2.16 2.98 -1.62
C ASP A 147 -2.85 2.57 -2.94
N ASN A 148 -3.66 3.46 -3.51
CA ASN A 148 -4.36 3.26 -4.76
C ASN A 148 -3.37 2.86 -5.88
N PRO A 149 -3.48 1.62 -6.43
CA PRO A 149 -2.55 1.12 -7.43
C PRO A 149 -2.37 2.02 -8.63
N PHE A 150 -3.42 2.75 -9.04
CA PHE A 150 -3.29 3.64 -10.20
C PHE A 150 -2.35 4.82 -9.94
N ASN A 151 -2.28 5.33 -8.70
CA ASN A 151 -1.33 6.37 -8.34
C ASN A 151 0.11 5.85 -8.38
N VAL A 152 0.34 4.66 -7.82
CA VAL A 152 1.67 4.05 -7.75
C VAL A 152 2.17 3.66 -9.14
N LEU A 153 1.36 2.92 -9.90
CA LEU A 153 1.75 2.39 -11.21
C LEU A 153 1.90 3.47 -12.29
N SER A 154 1.25 4.64 -12.12
CA SER A 154 1.42 5.77 -13.04
C SER A 154 2.85 6.34 -13.10
N LYS A 155 3.69 6.00 -12.11
CA LYS A 155 5.11 6.37 -12.09
C LYS A 155 5.93 5.64 -13.16
N PHE A 156 5.51 4.43 -13.54
CA PHE A 156 6.25 3.61 -14.48
C PHE A 156 6.01 4.04 -15.93
N ARG A 157 7.09 4.12 -16.69
CA ARG A 157 7.14 4.52 -18.11
C ARG A 157 7.51 3.30 -18.95
N GLY A 158 6.52 2.46 -19.24
CA GLY A 158 6.70 1.24 -20.04
C GLY A 158 5.88 0.08 -19.50
N HIS A 159 6.05 -1.11 -20.07
CA HIS A 159 5.29 -2.31 -19.71
C HIS A 159 6.08 -3.32 -18.88
N PHE A 160 7.32 -3.00 -18.53
CA PHE A 160 8.23 -3.89 -17.79
C PHE A 160 7.68 -4.33 -16.42
N PHE A 161 6.86 -3.47 -15.79
CA PHE A 161 6.29 -3.74 -14.47
C PHE A 161 5.22 -4.82 -14.50
N LYS A 162 4.69 -5.21 -15.67
CA LYS A 162 3.65 -6.26 -15.78
C LYS A 162 4.11 -7.63 -15.29
N ASN A 163 5.43 -7.88 -15.32
CA ASN A 163 6.04 -9.12 -14.88
C ASN A 163 6.40 -9.10 -13.37
N LEU A 164 6.13 -8.00 -12.66
CA LEU A 164 6.37 -7.91 -11.21
C LEU A 164 5.28 -8.63 -10.42
N TYR A 165 5.66 -9.10 -9.24
CA TYR A 165 4.74 -9.63 -8.24
C TYR A 165 4.19 -8.50 -7.39
N PHE A 166 2.87 -8.30 -7.39
CA PHE A 166 2.22 -7.29 -6.58
C PHE A 166 1.37 -7.90 -5.47
N LEU A 167 1.48 -7.31 -4.29
CA LEU A 167 0.60 -7.55 -3.14
C LEU A 167 -0.35 -6.35 -3.03
N LEU A 168 -1.66 -6.55 -3.05
CA LEU A 168 -2.65 -5.48 -3.03
C LEU A 168 -3.34 -5.42 -1.67
N THR A 169 -3.38 -4.24 -1.05
CA THR A 169 -4.17 -4.05 0.18
C THR A 169 -5.68 -3.96 -0.08
N ASP A 170 -6.07 -3.70 -1.34
CA ASP A 170 -7.46 -3.57 -1.75
C ASP A 170 -7.74 -4.50 -2.95
N PRO A 171 -8.56 -5.55 -2.77
CA PRO A 171 -8.85 -6.52 -3.83
C PRO A 171 -9.76 -5.95 -4.93
N PHE A 172 -10.36 -4.77 -4.75
CA PHE A 172 -11.13 -4.08 -5.78
C PHE A 172 -10.36 -3.93 -7.10
N PHE A 173 -9.05 -3.72 -7.02
CA PHE A 173 -8.21 -3.47 -8.19
C PHE A 173 -7.81 -4.76 -8.94
N LEU A 174 -8.02 -5.95 -8.36
CA LEU A 174 -7.57 -7.22 -8.96
C LEU A 174 -8.10 -7.41 -10.39
N PRO A 175 -9.42 -7.37 -10.67
CA PRO A 175 -9.93 -7.63 -12.03
C PRO A 175 -9.42 -6.59 -13.04
N TRP A 176 -9.24 -5.36 -12.57
CA TRP A 176 -8.76 -4.25 -13.38
C TRP A 176 -7.31 -4.42 -13.82
N LEU A 177 -6.44 -4.78 -12.87
CA LEU A 177 -5.03 -5.00 -13.14
C LEU A 177 -4.81 -6.26 -13.99
N GLN A 178 -5.58 -7.33 -13.74
CA GLN A 178 -5.58 -8.54 -14.57
C GLN A 178 -5.94 -8.22 -16.03
N LYS A 179 -7.00 -7.43 -16.26
CA LYS A 179 -7.38 -6.99 -17.61
C LYS A 179 -6.30 -6.17 -18.32
N LYS A 180 -5.39 -5.52 -17.57
CA LYS A 180 -4.24 -4.79 -18.13
C LYS A 180 -3.01 -5.69 -18.37
N GLY A 181 -3.13 -7.00 -18.13
CA GLY A 181 -2.10 -8.00 -18.36
C GLY A 181 -1.10 -8.14 -17.21
N LEU A 182 -1.51 -7.83 -15.97
CA LEU A 182 -0.73 -8.17 -14.78
C LEU A 182 -1.20 -9.54 -14.28
N GLU A 183 -0.30 -10.50 -14.24
CA GLU A 183 -0.62 -11.89 -13.91
C GLU A 183 -0.31 -12.23 -12.44
N ASN A 184 0.76 -11.66 -11.90
CA ASN A 184 1.28 -11.96 -10.57
C ASN A 184 0.68 -11.04 -9.49
N LEU A 185 -0.61 -11.20 -9.21
CA LEU A 185 -1.35 -10.35 -8.27
C LEU A 185 -1.89 -11.15 -7.08
N PHE A 186 -1.58 -10.71 -5.87
CA PHE A 186 -2.02 -11.36 -4.63
C PHE A 186 -2.69 -10.34 -3.73
N PHE A 187 -3.73 -10.74 -3.00
CA PHE A 187 -4.33 -9.91 -1.98
C PHE A 187 -3.57 -10.06 -0.66
N LEU A 188 -3.15 -8.93 -0.07
CA LEU A 188 -2.51 -8.90 1.24
C LEU A 188 -2.94 -7.63 1.99
N PRO A 189 -3.93 -7.71 2.89
CA PRO A 189 -4.39 -6.55 3.65
C PRO A 189 -3.33 -6.14 4.68
N LEU A 190 -3.49 -4.92 5.22
CA LEU A 190 -2.75 -4.47 6.39
C LEU A 190 -2.92 -5.44 7.59
N ALA A 191 -2.17 -5.15 8.64
CA ALA A 191 -2.14 -5.91 9.88
C ALA A 191 -1.82 -4.97 11.05
N SER A 192 -1.78 -5.52 12.27
CA SER A 192 -1.26 -4.79 13.43
C SER A 192 0.15 -5.24 13.83
N CYS A 193 0.83 -4.37 14.56
CA CYS A 193 2.10 -4.63 15.22
C CYS A 193 1.86 -4.67 16.74
N PRO A 194 1.73 -5.86 17.38
CA PRO A 194 1.41 -5.98 18.79
C PRO A 194 2.39 -5.23 19.71
N GLN A 195 3.67 -5.16 19.36
CA GLN A 195 4.72 -4.47 20.09
C GLN A 195 4.44 -2.97 20.21
N ILE A 196 3.81 -2.36 19.20
CA ILE A 196 3.41 -0.96 19.23
C ILE A 196 2.17 -0.80 20.10
N PHE A 197 1.10 -1.54 19.77
CA PHE A 197 -0.26 -1.26 20.27
C PHE A 197 -0.65 -1.98 21.57
N ALA A 198 0.19 -2.88 22.09
CA ALA A 198 -0.01 -3.45 23.41
C ALA A 198 0.22 -2.42 24.54
N HIS A 199 -0.36 -2.70 25.71
CA HIS A 199 -0.18 -1.95 26.95
C HIS A 199 -0.47 -0.45 26.81
N SER A 200 -1.65 -0.10 26.30
CA SER A 200 -2.10 1.29 26.19
C SER A 200 -2.60 1.84 27.53
N THR A 201 -2.29 3.10 27.83
CA THR A 201 -2.80 3.86 28.98
C THR A 201 -3.66 5.03 28.50
N PRO A 202 -4.85 5.25 29.08
CA PRO A 202 -5.69 6.37 28.66
C PRO A 202 -5.05 7.73 29.00
N LEU A 203 -5.31 8.72 28.17
CA LEU A 203 -4.86 10.11 28.30
C LEU A 203 -6.08 10.99 28.56
N LYS A 204 -6.04 11.74 29.67
CA LYS A 204 -7.17 12.56 30.14
C LYS A 204 -7.66 13.57 29.10
N GLU A 205 -6.75 14.18 28.34
CA GLU A 205 -7.09 15.20 27.34
C GLU A 205 -7.91 14.64 26.15
N TYR A 206 -7.72 13.36 25.81
CA TYR A 206 -8.40 12.67 24.71
C TYR A 206 -9.68 11.94 25.16
N GLN A 207 -10.01 11.98 26.45
CA GLN A 207 -11.19 11.30 27.00
C GLN A 207 -12.46 11.77 26.29
N SER A 208 -13.23 10.83 25.73
CA SER A 208 -14.45 11.11 24.98
C SER A 208 -15.31 9.86 24.81
N GLN A 209 -16.59 10.03 24.52
CA GLN A 209 -17.45 8.94 24.10
C GLN A 209 -17.03 8.40 22.72
N LEU A 210 -16.95 9.28 21.72
CA LEU A 210 -16.49 8.95 20.37
C LEU A 210 -15.25 9.76 19.98
N LEU A 211 -14.32 9.09 19.32
CA LEU A 211 -13.10 9.70 18.80
C LEU A 211 -12.92 9.38 17.33
N PHE A 212 -12.75 10.41 16.51
CA PHE A 212 -12.41 10.27 15.09
C PHE A 212 -10.98 10.75 14.84
N ILE A 213 -10.10 9.85 14.40
CA ILE A 213 -8.70 10.16 14.11
C ILE A 213 -8.48 10.12 12.60
N SER A 214 -8.26 11.29 11.99
CA SER A 214 -7.98 11.39 10.56
C SER A 214 -7.46 12.78 10.20
N ARG A 215 -6.64 12.85 9.15
CA ARG A 215 -6.41 14.11 8.43
C ARG A 215 -7.59 14.42 7.52
N SER A 216 -7.87 15.70 7.27
CA SER A 216 -8.85 16.12 6.27
C SER A 216 -8.33 15.87 4.85
N THR A 217 -7.02 16.04 4.63
CA THR A 217 -6.31 15.81 3.36
C THR A 217 -4.94 15.17 3.61
N PHE A 218 -4.35 14.55 2.58
CA PHE A 218 -3.00 13.99 2.68
C PHE A 218 -1.91 15.07 2.46
N PRO A 219 -0.67 14.87 2.97
CA PRO A 219 0.44 15.81 2.74
C PRO A 219 0.71 16.04 1.24
N GLY A 220 0.84 17.29 0.81
CA GLY A 220 1.05 17.63 -0.59
C GLY A 220 -0.22 17.60 -1.45
N TYR A 221 -1.42 17.46 -0.86
CA TYR A 221 -2.71 17.44 -1.56
C TYR A 221 -2.85 18.53 -2.64
N HIS A 222 -2.59 19.80 -2.29
CA HIS A 222 -2.76 20.92 -3.20
C HIS A 222 -1.78 20.88 -4.38
N GLN A 223 -0.52 20.48 -4.12
CA GLN A 223 0.48 20.31 -5.17
C GLN A 223 0.11 19.12 -6.07
N TYR A 224 -0.28 17.99 -5.47
CA TYR A 224 -0.63 16.78 -6.19
C TYR A 224 -1.82 17.01 -7.13
N PHE A 225 -2.85 17.76 -6.73
CA PHE A 225 -4.02 18.06 -7.56
C PHE A 225 -4.01 19.44 -8.22
N ALA A 226 -2.87 20.12 -8.26
CA ALA A 226 -2.75 21.43 -8.90
C ALA A 226 -3.23 21.40 -10.36
N GLY A 227 -3.98 22.43 -10.77
CA GLY A 227 -4.52 22.56 -12.13
C GLY A 227 -5.74 21.69 -12.45
N LEU A 228 -6.31 20.97 -11.48
CA LEU A 228 -7.54 20.21 -11.66
C LEU A 228 -8.76 20.96 -11.14
N SER A 229 -9.88 20.82 -11.84
CA SER A 229 -11.19 21.32 -11.44
C SER A 229 -12.14 20.18 -11.10
N LEU A 230 -13.18 20.50 -10.34
CA LEU A 230 -14.25 19.55 -10.02
C LEU A 230 -15.14 19.35 -11.24
N ASP A 231 -15.44 18.10 -11.54
CA ASP A 231 -16.41 17.72 -12.56
C ASP A 231 -17.82 17.84 -11.99
N GLN A 232 -18.59 18.81 -12.48
CA GLN A 232 -19.92 19.10 -11.93
C GLN A 232 -20.89 17.94 -12.10
N GLU A 233 -20.79 17.13 -13.15
CA GLU A 233 -21.67 15.99 -13.37
C GLU A 233 -21.35 14.87 -12.37
N ILE A 234 -20.08 14.54 -12.20
CA ILE A 234 -19.63 13.52 -11.24
C ILE A 234 -19.96 13.96 -9.81
N ILE A 235 -19.70 15.23 -9.46
CA ILE A 235 -19.98 15.75 -8.13
C ILE A 235 -21.48 15.79 -7.86
N LYS A 236 -22.32 16.20 -8.81
CA LYS A 236 -23.78 16.17 -8.66
C LYS A 236 -24.28 14.74 -8.43
N ALA A 237 -23.91 13.80 -9.29
CA ALA A 237 -24.31 12.40 -9.16
C ALA A 237 -23.81 11.78 -7.84
N GLY A 238 -22.59 12.10 -7.42
CA GLY A 238 -22.04 11.64 -6.15
C GLY A 238 -22.81 12.20 -4.94
N LYS A 239 -23.20 13.48 -4.96
CA LYS A 239 -24.05 14.07 -3.91
C LYS A 239 -25.43 13.43 -3.83
N GLU A 240 -26.03 13.05 -4.97
CA GLU A 240 -27.30 12.32 -4.99
C GLU A 240 -27.17 10.93 -4.33
N GLU A 241 -26.07 10.22 -4.54
CA GLU A 241 -25.81 8.96 -3.84
C GLU A 241 -25.59 9.16 -2.33
N LEU A 242 -24.86 10.21 -1.93
CA LEU A 242 -24.72 10.56 -0.51
C LEU A 242 -26.09 10.84 0.14
N ALA A 243 -26.98 11.56 -0.55
CA ALA A 243 -28.34 11.82 -0.07
C ALA A 243 -29.16 10.52 0.09
N ARG A 244 -28.89 9.51 -0.74
CA ARG A 244 -29.44 8.14 -0.62
C ARG A 244 -28.73 7.29 0.44
N LYS A 245 -27.84 7.88 1.24
CA LYS A 245 -27.02 7.21 2.26
C LYS A 245 -26.11 6.11 1.69
N LYS A 246 -25.68 6.28 0.44
CA LYS A 246 -24.75 5.39 -0.25
C LYS A 246 -23.35 6.03 -0.34
N ARG A 247 -22.36 5.20 -0.67
CA ARG A 247 -20.96 5.60 -0.80
C ARG A 247 -20.61 5.75 -2.28
N PRO A 248 -20.47 6.98 -2.82
CA PRO A 248 -19.99 7.19 -4.18
C PRO A 248 -18.46 7.06 -4.22
N ASP A 249 -17.97 5.86 -3.91
CA ASP A 249 -16.55 5.55 -3.90
C ASP A 249 -16.00 5.23 -5.30
N LEU A 250 -14.73 4.82 -5.38
CA LEU A 250 -14.12 4.48 -6.67
C LEU A 250 -14.81 3.29 -7.36
N SER A 251 -15.41 2.36 -6.58
CA SER A 251 -16.19 1.25 -7.14
C SER A 251 -17.45 1.78 -7.82
N TRP A 252 -18.18 2.68 -7.17
CA TRP A 252 -19.34 3.36 -7.78
C TRP A 252 -18.98 4.07 -9.09
N LEU A 253 -17.86 4.81 -9.11
CA LEU A 253 -17.45 5.54 -10.32
C LEU A 253 -17.05 4.58 -11.45
N SER A 254 -16.39 3.47 -11.12
CA SER A 254 -15.96 2.46 -12.10
C SER A 254 -17.12 1.77 -12.83
N GLN A 255 -18.31 1.75 -12.24
CA GLN A 255 -19.53 1.22 -12.87
C GLN A 255 -20.11 2.17 -13.92
N LYS A 256 -19.78 3.46 -13.83
CA LYS A 256 -20.31 4.51 -14.72
C LYS A 256 -19.35 4.84 -15.86
N ARG A 257 -18.05 4.62 -15.67
CA ARG A 257 -17.02 4.93 -16.66
C ARG A 257 -15.79 4.06 -16.50
N GLU A 258 -15.11 3.82 -17.61
CA GLU A 258 -13.80 3.17 -17.60
C GLU A 258 -12.76 4.09 -16.91
N ILE A 259 -11.93 3.50 -16.03
CA ILE A 259 -10.88 4.21 -15.26
C ILE A 259 -9.51 3.85 -15.82
N THR A 260 -8.88 4.73 -16.60
CA THR A 260 -7.53 4.48 -17.12
C THR A 260 -6.46 5.02 -16.17
N LEU A 261 -5.23 4.47 -16.26
CA LEU A 261 -4.08 4.98 -15.51
C LEU A 261 -3.82 6.47 -15.77
N SER A 262 -4.03 6.95 -16.99
CA SER A 262 -3.85 8.35 -17.36
C SER A 262 -4.91 9.27 -16.74
N GLN A 263 -6.13 8.78 -16.51
CA GLN A 263 -7.22 9.54 -15.89
C GLN A 263 -7.25 9.41 -14.36
N ALA A 264 -6.48 8.49 -13.79
CA ALA A 264 -6.53 8.16 -12.37
C ALA A 264 -6.40 9.38 -11.45
N ARG A 265 -5.41 10.25 -11.70
CA ARG A 265 -5.21 11.47 -10.91
C ARG A 265 -6.45 12.38 -10.93
N TYR A 266 -7.06 12.56 -12.10
CA TYR A 266 -8.25 13.39 -12.25
C TYR A 266 -9.47 12.79 -11.55
N LEU A 267 -9.71 11.49 -11.69
CA LEU A 267 -10.86 10.82 -11.06
C LEU A 267 -10.69 10.71 -9.55
N ASN A 268 -9.46 10.47 -9.08
CA ASN A 268 -9.13 10.45 -7.67
C ASN A 268 -9.39 11.81 -7.00
N TYR A 269 -9.22 12.92 -7.72
CA TYR A 269 -9.59 14.25 -7.21
C TYR A 269 -11.10 14.36 -6.93
N GLN A 270 -11.94 13.85 -7.84
CA GLN A 270 -13.40 13.87 -7.68
C GLN A 270 -13.84 13.00 -6.52
N ILE A 271 -13.31 11.78 -6.44
CA ILE A 271 -13.62 10.83 -5.35
C ILE A 271 -13.12 11.36 -4.00
N HIS A 272 -11.95 12.01 -3.95
CA HIS A 272 -11.47 12.62 -2.73
C HIS A 272 -12.40 13.75 -2.25
N HIS A 273 -12.94 14.56 -3.16
CA HIS A 273 -13.93 15.58 -2.81
C HIS A 273 -15.21 14.96 -2.23
N LEU A 274 -15.75 13.91 -2.87
CA LEU A 274 -16.93 13.20 -2.38
C LEU A 274 -16.68 12.52 -1.02
N ASN A 275 -15.49 11.96 -0.81
CA ASN A 275 -15.07 11.38 0.48
C ASN A 275 -15.04 12.44 1.60
N LEU A 276 -14.61 13.67 1.30
CA LEU A 276 -14.63 14.76 2.26
C LEU A 276 -16.07 15.18 2.62
N LEU A 277 -16.96 15.30 1.62
CA LEU A 277 -18.38 15.60 1.85
C LEU A 277 -19.07 14.52 2.70
N TYR A 278 -18.79 13.25 2.41
CA TYR A 278 -19.28 12.12 3.21
C TYR A 278 -18.83 12.22 4.67
N ARG A 279 -17.52 12.38 4.90
CA ARG A 279 -16.98 12.50 6.26
C ARG A 279 -17.54 13.71 6.99
N GLN A 280 -17.65 14.86 6.32
CA GLN A 280 -18.27 16.05 6.89
C GLN A 280 -19.70 15.76 7.36
N SER A 281 -20.54 15.18 6.49
CA SER A 281 -21.94 14.87 6.82
C SER A 281 -22.05 13.87 7.98
N MET A 282 -21.23 12.82 7.99
CA MET A 282 -21.20 11.83 9.07
C MET A 282 -20.81 12.47 10.41
N LEU A 283 -19.72 13.24 10.42
CA LEU A 283 -19.20 13.85 11.65
C LEU A 283 -20.19 14.88 12.21
N GLN A 284 -20.82 15.70 11.36
CA GLN A 284 -21.86 16.64 11.79
C GLN A 284 -23.08 15.92 12.39
N HIS A 285 -23.57 14.85 11.73
CA HIS A 285 -24.69 14.06 12.27
C HIS A 285 -24.36 13.49 13.65
N ILE A 286 -23.17 12.92 13.81
CA ILE A 286 -22.74 12.30 15.07
C ILE A 286 -22.53 13.36 16.15
N GLY A 287 -21.84 14.46 15.82
CA GLY A 287 -21.52 15.54 16.76
C GLY A 287 -22.75 16.28 17.29
N GLN A 288 -23.90 16.21 16.60
CA GLN A 288 -25.17 16.74 17.11
C GLN A 288 -25.81 15.89 18.21
N LYS A 289 -25.41 14.61 18.33
CA LYS A 289 -26.08 13.63 19.19
C LYS A 289 -25.18 13.01 20.26
N GLN A 290 -23.88 12.98 20.02
CA GLN A 290 -22.91 12.23 20.81
C GLN A 290 -21.70 13.13 21.14
N GLU A 291 -20.99 12.82 22.22
CA GLU A 291 -19.74 13.49 22.57
C GLU A 291 -18.61 13.00 21.64
N LEU A 292 -18.46 13.68 20.51
CA LEU A 292 -17.44 13.39 19.50
C LEU A 292 -16.26 14.36 19.62
N LYS A 293 -15.03 13.82 19.62
CA LYS A 293 -13.80 14.59 19.42
C LYS A 293 -13.09 14.17 18.14
N ILE A 294 -12.39 15.11 17.50
CA ILE A 294 -11.56 14.86 16.32
C ILE A 294 -10.10 15.02 16.71
N VAL A 295 -9.25 14.07 16.29
CA VAL A 295 -7.78 14.18 16.32
C VAL A 295 -7.31 14.27 14.88
N GLY A 296 -6.81 15.44 14.49
CA GLY A 296 -6.54 15.71 13.07
C GLY A 296 -5.93 17.09 12.83
N ASP A 297 -5.71 17.41 11.55
CA ASP A 297 -5.16 18.70 11.17
C ASP A 297 -6.20 19.83 11.28
N SER A 298 -5.72 21.07 11.36
CA SER A 298 -6.54 22.25 11.61
C SER A 298 -7.57 22.56 10.52
N ASN A 299 -7.46 21.98 9.33
CA ASN A 299 -8.43 22.21 8.26
C ASN A 299 -9.82 21.64 8.58
N TRP A 300 -9.93 20.69 9.51
CA TRP A 300 -11.24 20.21 9.98
C TRP A 300 -12.16 21.33 10.47
N LYS A 301 -11.60 22.40 11.05
CA LYS A 301 -12.36 23.58 11.52
C LYS A 301 -13.14 24.28 10.39
N ARG A 302 -12.80 24.05 9.13
CA ARG A 302 -13.52 24.60 7.97
C ARG A 302 -14.76 23.80 7.60
N TYR A 303 -14.87 22.55 8.07
CA TYR A 303 -15.90 21.60 7.63
C TYR A 303 -16.89 21.28 8.75
N VAL A 304 -16.44 21.25 10.01
CA VAL A 304 -17.24 20.83 11.16
C VAL A 304 -16.93 21.69 12.38
N ASP A 305 -17.95 21.91 13.22
CA ASP A 305 -17.83 22.57 14.52
C ASP A 305 -17.85 21.51 15.63
N ILE A 306 -16.71 20.83 15.79
CA ILE A 306 -16.51 19.71 16.72
C ILE A 306 -15.16 19.93 17.42
N PRO A 307 -15.01 19.62 18.73
CA PRO A 307 -13.74 19.72 19.42
C PRO A 307 -12.60 19.04 18.67
N LEU A 308 -11.59 19.83 18.29
CA LEU A 308 -10.45 19.39 17.50
C LEU A 308 -9.16 19.42 18.35
N LEU A 309 -8.55 18.25 18.47
CA LEU A 309 -7.25 18.00 19.09
C LEU A 309 -6.16 17.88 18.00
N PRO A 310 -4.91 18.23 18.30
CA PRO A 310 -3.82 18.22 17.32
C PRO A 310 -3.52 16.79 16.82
N PRO A 311 -2.89 16.64 15.64
CA PRO A 311 -2.42 15.35 15.16
C PRO A 311 -1.45 14.70 16.15
N VAL A 312 -1.55 13.38 16.30
CA VAL A 312 -0.69 12.58 17.19
C VAL A 312 0.22 11.67 16.39
N ASP A 313 1.36 11.32 16.98
CA ASP A 313 2.31 10.38 16.38
C ASP A 313 1.80 8.93 16.46
N TYR A 314 1.97 8.20 15.36
CA TYR A 314 1.47 6.83 15.20
C TYR A 314 2.14 5.84 16.16
N TYR A 315 3.45 5.96 16.36
CA TYR A 315 4.25 4.97 17.08
C TYR A 315 4.24 5.19 18.60
N THR A 316 4.04 6.42 19.05
CA THR A 316 4.18 6.79 20.47
C THR A 316 2.84 7.04 21.18
N GLN A 317 1.98 7.89 20.61
CA GLN A 317 0.80 8.40 21.32
C GLN A 317 -0.49 7.69 20.91
N LEU A 318 -0.60 7.25 19.65
CA LEU A 318 -1.87 6.83 19.06
C LEU A 318 -2.60 5.71 19.82
N LYS A 319 -1.88 4.72 20.35
CA LYS A 319 -2.48 3.63 21.16
C LYS A 319 -3.16 4.15 22.43
N ASN A 320 -2.55 5.13 23.08
CA ASN A 320 -3.04 5.73 24.30
C ASN A 320 -4.26 6.62 24.00
N VAL A 321 -4.21 7.32 22.86
CA VAL A 321 -5.34 8.08 22.33
C VAL A 321 -6.54 7.18 22.01
N TYR A 322 -6.34 6.04 21.33
CA TYR A 322 -7.40 5.05 21.13
C TYR A 322 -8.02 4.56 22.44
N LYS A 323 -7.18 4.27 23.44
CA LYS A 323 -7.63 3.81 24.75
C LYS A 323 -8.45 4.84 25.53
N SER A 324 -8.30 6.12 25.18
CA SER A 324 -8.96 7.23 25.87
C SER A 324 -10.45 7.38 25.52
N ALA A 325 -10.89 6.75 24.43
CA ALA A 325 -12.26 6.86 23.96
C ALA A 325 -13.08 5.59 24.23
N SER A 326 -14.38 5.75 24.48
CA SER A 326 -15.29 4.61 24.55
C SER A 326 -15.43 3.90 23.20
N PHE A 327 -15.43 4.66 22.10
CA PHE A 327 -15.43 4.16 20.74
C PHE A 327 -14.51 4.99 19.83
N VAL A 328 -13.81 4.32 18.93
CA VAL A 328 -13.06 4.94 17.84
C VAL A 328 -13.86 4.80 16.55
N LEU A 329 -14.19 5.91 15.92
CA LEU A 329 -14.91 5.94 14.66
C LEU A 329 -13.93 5.77 13.47
N ASN A 330 -14.23 4.83 12.57
CA ASN A 330 -13.63 4.74 11.26
C ASN A 330 -14.62 5.09 10.14
N LEU A 331 -14.14 5.91 9.22
CA LEU A 331 -14.75 6.15 7.92
C LEU A 331 -13.69 5.82 6.87
N THR A 332 -13.92 4.76 6.11
CA THR A 332 -13.02 4.21 5.10
C THR A 332 -12.96 5.12 3.89
N ASN A 333 -11.73 5.34 3.39
CA ASN A 333 -11.48 6.24 2.27
C ASN A 333 -12.07 5.69 0.97
N PHE A 334 -12.84 6.51 0.26
CA PHE A 334 -13.46 6.15 -1.01
C PHE A 334 -12.47 5.79 -2.15
N LEU A 335 -11.20 6.17 -2.03
CA LEU A 335 -10.17 5.79 -3.01
C LEU A 335 -9.75 4.31 -2.94
N LEU A 336 -10.07 3.65 -1.82
CA LEU A 336 -9.73 2.26 -1.53
C LEU A 336 -10.98 1.54 -1.00
N PRO A 337 -11.97 1.27 -1.88
CA PRO A 337 -13.32 0.90 -1.49
C PRO A 337 -13.42 -0.42 -0.73
N PHE A 338 -12.54 -1.42 -0.99
CA PHE A 338 -12.58 -2.71 -0.30
C PHE A 338 -11.38 -2.90 0.66
N SER A 339 -10.57 -1.87 0.89
CA SER A 339 -9.42 -1.94 1.79
C SER A 339 -9.79 -1.94 3.27
N LEU A 340 -8.82 -2.37 4.07
CA LEU A 340 -8.79 -2.17 5.53
C LEU A 340 -7.62 -1.26 5.88
N ASN A 341 -7.91 -0.08 6.44
CA ASN A 341 -6.87 0.80 7.01
C ASN A 341 -6.41 0.33 8.41
N GLN A 342 -5.36 0.96 8.96
CA GLN A 342 -4.74 0.60 10.24
C GLN A 342 -5.74 0.44 11.41
N ARG A 343 -6.78 1.29 11.47
CA ARG A 343 -7.74 1.30 12.59
C ARG A 343 -8.55 0.01 12.70
N HIS A 344 -8.71 -0.73 11.60
CA HIS A 344 -9.35 -2.05 11.63
C HIS A 344 -8.58 -3.09 12.45
N PHE A 345 -7.31 -2.82 12.75
CA PHE A 345 -6.44 -3.73 13.49
C PHE A 345 -5.99 -3.11 14.83
N ASP A 346 -5.45 -1.90 14.79
CA ASP A 346 -4.72 -1.30 15.91
C ASP A 346 -5.62 -0.89 17.09
N VAL A 347 -6.87 -0.50 16.81
CA VAL A 347 -7.84 -0.05 17.83
C VAL A 347 -8.15 -1.18 18.82
N TRP A 348 -8.32 -2.39 18.31
CA TRP A 348 -8.63 -3.56 19.13
C TRP A 348 -7.45 -3.97 20.02
N LEU A 349 -6.22 -3.88 19.50
CA LEU A 349 -5.02 -4.18 20.30
C LEU A 349 -4.77 -3.13 21.40
N SER A 350 -5.23 -1.90 21.18
CA SER A 350 -5.18 -0.79 22.16
C SER A 350 -6.30 -0.85 23.20
N ASP A 351 -6.93 -2.02 23.39
CA ASP A 351 -8.05 -2.24 24.32
C ASP A 351 -9.19 -1.21 24.21
N SER A 352 -9.46 -0.78 22.97
CA SER A 352 -10.54 0.13 22.59
C SER A 352 -11.54 -0.57 21.67
N PHE A 353 -12.57 0.14 21.21
CA PHE A 353 -13.64 -0.42 20.41
C PHE A 353 -13.81 0.35 19.11
N LEU A 354 -13.68 -0.32 17.97
CA LEU A 354 -13.87 0.30 16.66
C LEU A 354 -15.36 0.32 16.29
N LEU A 355 -15.84 1.44 15.75
CA LEU A 355 -17.08 1.51 14.98
C LEU A 355 -16.73 1.95 13.57
N THR A 356 -17.10 1.19 12.54
CA THR A 356 -16.66 1.46 11.16
C THR A 356 -17.79 1.42 10.15
N ASP A 357 -17.67 2.19 9.08
CA ASP A 357 -18.47 1.93 7.90
C ASP A 357 -18.20 0.53 7.35
N TYR A 358 -19.25 -0.13 6.85
CA TYR A 358 -19.12 -1.44 6.24
C TYR A 358 -18.44 -1.34 4.87
N THR A 359 -17.40 -2.15 4.67
CA THR A 359 -16.78 -2.40 3.36
C THR A 359 -16.58 -3.91 3.16
N PRO A 360 -16.52 -4.40 1.90
CA PRO A 360 -16.27 -5.82 1.64
C PRO A 360 -14.98 -6.37 2.26
N GLY A 361 -13.99 -5.51 2.53
CA GLY A 361 -12.74 -5.89 3.19
C GLY A 361 -12.93 -6.44 4.61
N LEU A 362 -14.03 -6.08 5.30
CA LEU A 362 -14.28 -6.54 6.67
C LEU A 362 -14.45 -8.06 6.80
N LYS A 363 -14.69 -8.77 5.69
CA LYS A 363 -14.88 -10.23 5.63
C LYS A 363 -13.66 -11.06 6.05
N ILE A 364 -12.58 -10.42 6.50
CA ILE A 364 -11.52 -11.10 7.27
C ILE A 364 -12.00 -11.51 8.67
N PHE A 365 -13.06 -10.87 9.18
CA PHE A 365 -13.75 -11.23 10.42
C PHE A 365 -15.04 -12.02 10.11
N PRO A 366 -15.55 -12.84 11.05
CA PRO A 366 -16.85 -13.50 10.88
C PRO A 366 -18.01 -12.50 10.80
N GLN A 367 -19.02 -12.81 10.00
CA GLN A 367 -20.15 -11.90 9.73
C GLN A 367 -20.91 -11.55 11.00
N GLU A 368 -21.14 -12.51 11.90
CA GLU A 368 -21.81 -12.30 13.17
C GLU A 368 -21.09 -11.28 14.06
N ILE A 369 -19.77 -11.14 13.94
CA ILE A 369 -18.98 -10.15 14.68
C ILE A 369 -19.03 -8.79 13.96
N ILE A 370 -18.90 -8.80 12.62
CA ILE A 370 -18.98 -7.58 11.79
C ILE A 370 -20.28 -6.81 12.04
N ASP A 371 -21.40 -7.52 12.20
CA ASP A 371 -22.72 -6.93 12.42
C ASP A 371 -22.82 -6.14 13.73
N HIS A 372 -21.90 -6.30 14.68
CA HIS A 372 -21.90 -5.50 15.90
C HIS A 372 -21.16 -4.17 15.77
N PHE A 373 -20.08 -4.13 14.98
CA PHE A 373 -19.16 -2.98 14.95
C PHE A 373 -19.16 -2.21 13.62
N SER A 374 -19.77 -2.75 12.57
CA SER A 374 -19.90 -2.07 11.27
C SER A 374 -21.26 -1.42 11.07
N PHE A 375 -21.37 -0.37 10.25
CA PHE A 375 -22.64 0.30 9.91
C PHE A 375 -22.68 0.72 8.44
N ASN A 376 -23.87 0.83 7.86
CA ASN A 376 -24.08 1.37 6.51
C ASN A 376 -24.63 2.81 6.54
N THR A 377 -25.36 3.16 7.59
CA THR A 377 -26.03 4.46 7.71
C THR A 377 -25.75 5.13 9.06
N PRO A 378 -25.85 6.46 9.16
CA PRO A 378 -25.71 7.17 10.44
C PRO A 378 -26.69 6.67 11.51
N SER A 379 -27.91 6.27 11.13
CA SER A 379 -28.90 5.75 12.07
C SER A 379 -28.54 4.37 12.63
N GLU A 380 -27.91 3.51 11.82
CA GLU A 380 -27.38 2.23 12.31
C GLU A 380 -26.23 2.44 13.31
N LEU A 381 -25.36 3.40 13.04
CA LEU A 381 -24.31 3.79 13.97
C LEU A 381 -24.89 4.25 15.31
N ASP A 382 -25.88 5.16 15.29
CA ASP A 382 -26.57 5.63 16.50
C ASP A 382 -27.16 4.46 17.31
N LYS A 383 -27.81 3.51 16.63
CA LYS A 383 -28.38 2.31 17.27
C LYS A 383 -27.29 1.44 17.93
N LYS A 384 -26.15 1.23 17.25
CA LYS A 384 -25.05 0.40 17.76
C LYS A 384 -24.41 1.02 18.99
N ILE A 385 -24.16 2.33 18.97
CA ILE A 385 -23.65 3.07 20.15
C ILE A 385 -24.57 2.83 21.33
N ASN A 386 -25.88 3.08 21.16
CA ASN A 386 -26.87 2.92 22.24
C ASN A 386 -26.95 1.48 22.80
N ILE A 387 -26.82 0.46 21.95
CA ILE A 387 -26.82 -0.94 22.39
C ILE A 387 -25.55 -1.25 23.18
N LEU A 388 -24.38 -0.89 22.63
CA LEU A 388 -23.07 -1.24 23.20
C LEU A 388 -22.75 -0.43 24.48
N GLU A 389 -23.36 0.73 24.67
CA GLU A 389 -23.24 1.48 25.93
C GLU A 389 -24.09 0.89 27.05
N LYS A 390 -25.24 0.28 26.72
CA LYS A 390 -26.11 -0.38 27.69
C LYS A 390 -25.63 -1.78 28.04
N ASP A 391 -24.93 -2.45 27.12
CA ASP A 391 -24.44 -3.82 27.29
C ASP A 391 -22.91 -3.86 27.27
N SER A 392 -22.32 -3.63 28.45
CA SER A 392 -20.87 -3.67 28.64
C SER A 392 -20.28 -5.06 28.46
N ARG A 393 -21.07 -6.12 28.70
CA ARG A 393 -20.65 -7.52 28.48
C ARG A 393 -20.50 -7.78 27.00
N LEU A 394 -21.53 -7.52 26.20
CA LEU A 394 -21.48 -7.66 24.74
C LEU A 394 -20.31 -6.86 24.15
N LYS A 395 -20.15 -5.59 24.57
CA LYS A 395 -19.04 -4.74 24.11
C LYS A 395 -17.67 -5.35 24.41
N ASN A 396 -17.48 -5.94 25.59
CA ASN A 396 -16.23 -6.58 25.96
C ASN A 396 -16.01 -7.91 25.22
N ASP A 397 -17.05 -8.71 25.02
CA ASP A 397 -16.98 -9.98 24.31
C ASP A 397 -16.54 -9.77 22.85
N ILE A 398 -17.15 -8.80 22.15
CA ILE A 398 -16.76 -8.43 20.77
C ILE A 398 -15.32 -7.92 20.73
N LYS A 399 -14.94 -7.02 21.63
CA LYS A 399 -13.58 -6.46 21.69
C LYS A 399 -12.54 -7.56 21.90
N ASN A 400 -12.79 -8.48 22.83
CA ASN A 400 -11.90 -9.60 23.12
C ASN A 400 -11.80 -10.55 21.92
N PHE A 401 -12.93 -10.84 21.25
CA PHE A 401 -12.94 -11.64 20.04
C PHE A 401 -12.07 -11.00 18.94
N CYS A 402 -12.32 -9.74 18.59
CA CYS A 402 -11.57 -9.03 17.56
C CYS A 402 -10.07 -8.98 17.88
N LYS A 403 -9.72 -8.70 19.15
CA LYS A 403 -8.32 -8.69 19.62
C LYS A 403 -7.66 -10.06 19.44
N GLN A 404 -8.34 -11.15 19.82
CA GLN A 404 -7.83 -12.51 19.66
C GLN A 404 -7.67 -12.89 18.19
N GLU A 405 -8.67 -12.61 17.35
CA GLU A 405 -8.63 -12.88 15.91
C GLU A 405 -7.44 -12.17 15.24
N ILE A 406 -7.17 -10.91 15.62
CA ILE A 406 -6.02 -10.15 15.11
C ILE A 406 -4.69 -10.76 15.55
N LEU A 407 -4.55 -11.10 16.84
CA LEU A 407 -3.32 -11.70 17.36
C LEU A 407 -3.03 -13.05 16.72
N GLN A 408 -4.06 -13.83 16.38
CA GLN A 408 -3.92 -15.16 15.80
C GLN A 408 -3.72 -15.17 14.27
N LYS A 409 -4.19 -14.14 13.55
CA LYS A 409 -4.26 -14.20 12.07
C LYS A 409 -3.84 -12.92 11.35
N HIS A 410 -3.77 -11.78 12.03
CA HIS A 410 -3.65 -10.46 11.39
C HIS A 410 -2.59 -9.56 12.01
N THR A 411 -1.42 -10.14 12.35
CA THR A 411 -0.21 -9.39 12.67
C THR A 411 0.76 -9.32 11.49
N TYR A 412 1.70 -8.38 11.49
CA TYR A 412 2.72 -8.30 10.43
C TYR A 412 3.61 -9.54 10.35
N LYS A 413 3.78 -10.29 11.44
CA LYS A 413 4.44 -11.61 11.41
C LYS A 413 3.73 -12.58 10.46
N HIS A 414 2.39 -12.62 10.48
CA HIS A 414 1.61 -13.44 9.56
C HIS A 414 1.74 -12.97 8.11
N ARG A 415 1.79 -11.64 7.88
CA ARG A 415 1.98 -11.07 6.54
C ARG A 415 3.36 -11.41 5.98
N VAL A 416 4.40 -11.28 6.79
CA VAL A 416 5.76 -11.67 6.44
C VAL A 416 5.85 -13.17 6.13
N ALA A 417 5.25 -14.03 6.95
CA ALA A 417 5.22 -15.47 6.67
C ALA A 417 4.55 -15.78 5.32
N HIS A 418 3.42 -15.13 5.02
CA HIS A 418 2.76 -15.27 3.72
C HIS A 418 3.65 -14.79 2.55
N ILE A 419 4.32 -13.64 2.70
CA ILE A 419 5.25 -13.11 1.71
C ILE A 419 6.40 -14.09 1.44
N LEU A 420 6.99 -14.68 2.49
CA LEU A 420 8.08 -15.65 2.34
C LEU A 420 7.61 -16.93 1.64
N ASN A 421 6.42 -17.42 1.97
CA ASN A 421 5.84 -18.58 1.27
C ASN A 421 5.62 -18.29 -0.22
N LEU A 422 5.16 -17.09 -0.58
CA LEU A 422 5.05 -16.68 -1.98
C LEU A 422 6.42 -16.69 -2.68
N VAL A 423 7.46 -16.18 -2.03
CA VAL A 423 8.82 -16.19 -2.60
C VAL A 423 9.31 -17.61 -2.88
N GLU A 424 9.00 -18.58 -2.02
CA GLU A 424 9.37 -19.98 -2.21
C GLU A 424 8.63 -20.65 -3.37
N LEU A 425 7.41 -20.21 -3.68
CA LEU A 425 6.62 -20.74 -4.80
C LEU A 425 7.12 -20.28 -6.18
N PHE A 426 7.80 -19.14 -6.27
CA PHE A 426 8.22 -18.53 -7.55
C PHE A 426 9.74 -18.37 -7.70
N SER A 427 10.51 -18.85 -6.71
CA SER A 427 11.98 -18.91 -6.75
C SER A 427 12.46 -20.20 -7.37
#